data_AF-A0AAW0R5R3-F1
#
_entry.id   AF-A0AAW0R5R3-F1
#
_cell.length_a   1.000
_cell.length_b   1.000
_cell.length_c   1.000
_cell.angle_alpha   90.00
_cell.angle_beta   90.00
_cell.angle_gamma   90.00
#
_symmetry.space_group_name_H-M   'P 1'
#
loop_
_entity.id
_entity.type
_entity.pdbx_description
1 polymer ?
#
loop_
_entity_poly.entity_id
_entity_poly.type
_entity_poly.pdbx_seq_one_letter_code
_entity_poly.pdbx_strand_id
1 'polypeptide(L)'
;MANEAGAALGGQWVNPSDILSILLLLGPDTVQKAVAQLSGRAITPAAFSFGWVGYAITALASLFGTGFLMPATDVPDITLVGAQSGHSRPTRSWVLGRLFRDAHHRATAATRTPGRAANKADETWDALRVSVYRFDEEPRVAHGVPKVDLVWCTGFVVIAVQTVLSILPWILHGDWTPFLIAAVGNVLALVGASMPQWRAEKWACPKDGGRTVTLTQGNGSRFAMVILGSKKAGLNLEALATAVDTSHPSILTRATSGVLALCWLALLVTVAGVQEHTWYLLAIGLIGSIQNLYAVGSTRSPGAMGIQLEEVEVFRGKKVIGVLKDVEKAYPLVGTSLVGLFFPGSLRVAEDKEFEFWQGAFQQRYAPNKHGRCVGVAPPEADSLSQGLPEKPTEGGGKNRGGQVLTTGTSDIPAKCLHDR
;
A
#
# COMPACT_ATOMS: atom_id res chain seq x y z
N MET A 1 -44.25 -0.60 30.35
CA MET A 1 -43.71 -0.57 28.97
C MET A 1 -42.85 0.66 28.66
N ALA A 2 -43.39 1.87 28.41
CA ALA A 2 -42.54 3.03 28.06
C ALA A 2 -41.56 3.46 29.19
N ASN A 3 -41.99 3.36 30.45
CA ASN A 3 -41.16 3.70 31.62
C ASN A 3 -40.09 2.63 31.92
N GLU A 4 -40.37 1.36 31.60
CA GLU A 4 -39.40 0.26 31.74
C GLU A 4 -38.35 0.31 30.64
N ALA A 5 -38.74 0.65 29.41
CA ALA A 5 -37.80 0.87 28.32
C ALA A 5 -36.86 2.05 28.63
N GLY A 6 -37.40 3.16 29.17
CA GLY A 6 -36.60 4.31 29.60
C GLY A 6 -35.64 3.97 30.75
N ALA A 7 -36.08 3.20 31.74
CA ALA A 7 -35.25 2.74 32.85
C ALA A 7 -34.16 1.74 32.40
N ALA A 8 -34.50 0.81 31.51
CA ALA A 8 -33.55 -0.14 30.93
C ALA A 8 -32.49 0.58 30.07
N LEU A 9 -32.91 1.55 29.25
CA LEU A 9 -31.99 2.40 28.49
C LEU A 9 -31.11 3.22 29.43
N GLY A 10 -31.68 3.86 30.45
CA GLY A 10 -30.92 4.60 31.47
C GLY A 10 -29.89 3.72 32.17
N GLY A 11 -30.26 2.48 32.51
CA GLY A 11 -29.35 1.48 33.08
C GLY A 11 -28.17 1.16 32.17
N GLN A 12 -28.40 0.98 30.86
CA GLN A 12 -27.32 0.76 29.89
C GLN A 12 -26.35 1.94 29.77
N TRP A 13 -26.84 3.18 29.89
CA TRP A 13 -25.98 4.37 29.89
C TRP A 13 -25.20 4.54 31.19
N VAL A 14 -25.67 4.00 32.31
CA VAL A 14 -24.97 4.05 33.61
C VAL A 14 -23.98 2.89 33.75
N ASN A 15 -24.31 1.71 33.23
CA ASN A 15 -23.48 0.52 33.28
C ASN A 15 -23.75 -0.36 32.05
N PRO A 16 -23.00 -0.20 30.95
CA PRO A 16 -23.24 -0.93 29.71
C PRO A 16 -23.04 -2.43 29.93
N SER A 17 -24.11 -3.21 29.82
CA SER A 17 -24.05 -4.66 30.05
C SER A 17 -23.55 -5.44 28.83
N ASP A 18 -23.53 -4.81 27.66
CA ASP A 18 -23.14 -5.45 26.38
C ASP A 18 -21.91 -4.80 25.73
N ILE A 19 -20.83 -4.67 26.51
CA ILE A 19 -19.52 -4.26 25.98
C ILE A 19 -18.99 -5.29 24.96
N LEU A 20 -19.39 -6.57 25.09
CA LEU A 20 -18.98 -7.66 24.21
C LEU A 20 -19.43 -7.45 22.74
N SER A 21 -20.63 -6.92 22.51
CA SER A 21 -21.07 -6.58 21.14
C SER A 21 -20.29 -5.42 20.53
N ILE A 22 -19.95 -4.39 21.34
CA ILE A 22 -19.09 -3.28 20.90
C ILE A 22 -17.67 -3.78 20.61
N LEU A 23 -17.21 -4.74 21.41
CA LEU A 23 -15.93 -5.43 21.27
C LEU A 23 -15.80 -6.12 19.91
N LEU A 24 -16.88 -6.76 19.46
CA LEU A 24 -16.97 -7.49 18.18
C LEU A 24 -17.13 -6.57 16.96
N LEU A 25 -17.56 -5.33 17.14
CA LEU A 25 -17.78 -4.37 16.05
C LEU A 25 -16.49 -3.72 15.56
N LEU A 26 -15.51 -3.52 16.45
CA LEU A 26 -14.20 -2.94 16.12
C LEU A 26 -13.27 -4.01 15.56
N GLY A 27 -13.19 -4.06 14.23
CA GLY A 27 -12.68 -5.20 13.48
C GLY A 27 -11.20 -5.55 13.69
N PRO A 28 -10.85 -6.86 13.65
CA PRO A 28 -9.49 -7.38 13.79
C PRO A 28 -8.51 -6.80 12.76
N ASP A 29 -9.00 -6.45 11.58
CA ASP A 29 -8.21 -5.85 10.50
C ASP A 29 -7.56 -4.52 10.90
N THR A 30 -8.24 -3.73 11.74
CA THR A 30 -7.69 -2.45 12.23
C THR A 30 -6.47 -2.69 13.10
N VAL A 31 -6.53 -3.71 13.98
CA VAL A 31 -5.40 -4.11 14.82
C VAL A 31 -4.26 -4.64 13.96
N GLN A 32 -4.55 -5.54 13.01
CA GLN A 32 -3.53 -6.10 12.12
C GLN A 32 -2.77 -4.98 11.37
N LYS A 33 -3.49 -4.02 10.79
CA LYS A 33 -2.89 -2.90 10.05
C LYS A 33 -2.17 -1.91 10.98
N ALA A 34 -2.66 -1.69 12.20
CA ALA A 34 -1.99 -0.85 13.18
C ALA A 34 -0.65 -1.47 13.59
N VAL A 35 -0.62 -2.77 13.87
CA VAL A 35 0.61 -3.50 14.18
C VAL A 35 1.54 -3.50 12.97
N ALA A 36 1.05 -3.76 11.77
CA ALA A 36 1.84 -3.68 10.54
C ALA A 36 2.49 -2.30 10.36
N GLN A 37 1.80 -1.22 10.70
CA GLN A 37 2.33 0.14 10.67
C GLN A 37 3.42 0.34 11.73
N LEU A 38 3.15 -0.01 12.98
CA LEU A 38 4.02 0.28 14.12
C LEU A 38 5.23 -0.68 14.24
N SER A 39 5.15 -1.85 13.61
CA SER A 39 6.15 -2.91 13.73
C SER A 39 7.49 -2.57 13.10
N GLY A 40 8.54 -3.20 13.62
CA GLY A 40 9.89 -3.24 13.03
C GLY A 40 11.04 -2.91 13.95
N ARG A 41 10.77 -2.42 15.15
CA ARG A 41 11.73 -2.39 16.25
C ARG A 41 11.47 -3.58 17.18
N ALA A 42 12.31 -3.75 18.20
CA ALA A 42 12.15 -4.83 19.17
C ALA A 42 10.83 -4.72 19.97
N ILE A 43 10.31 -3.50 20.13
CA ILE A 43 9.04 -3.23 20.78
C ILE A 43 8.13 -2.53 19.77
N THR A 44 6.91 -3.04 19.64
CA THR A 44 5.84 -2.45 18.84
C THR A 44 4.74 -1.97 19.80
N PRO A 45 4.61 -0.65 20.02
CA PRO A 45 3.66 -0.10 20.98
C PRO A 45 2.26 -0.01 20.35
N ALA A 46 1.58 -1.14 20.23
CA ALA A 46 0.17 -1.16 19.85
C ALA A 46 -0.67 -1.30 21.13
N ALA A 47 -1.55 -0.34 21.40
CA ALA A 47 -2.31 -0.32 22.64
C ALA A 47 -3.38 -1.43 22.67
N PHE A 48 -3.71 -1.90 23.88
CA PHE A 48 -4.84 -2.80 24.08
C PHE A 48 -6.13 -2.15 23.57
N SER A 49 -6.89 -2.88 22.79
CA SER A 49 -8.15 -2.44 22.21
C SER A 49 -9.06 -3.64 21.97
N PHE A 50 -10.29 -3.38 21.56
CA PHE A 50 -11.30 -4.41 21.42
C PHE A 50 -11.05 -5.43 20.30
N GLY A 51 -10.47 -5.00 19.18
CA GLY A 51 -10.20 -5.90 18.04
C GLY A 51 -9.11 -6.96 18.26
N TRP A 52 -8.41 -6.95 19.40
CA TRP A 52 -7.27 -7.85 19.63
C TRP A 52 -7.64 -9.32 19.74
N VAL A 53 -8.80 -9.63 20.34
CA VAL A 53 -9.25 -11.03 20.49
C VAL A 53 -9.55 -11.63 19.11
N GLY A 54 -10.32 -10.92 18.30
CA GLY A 54 -10.57 -11.32 16.91
C GLY A 54 -9.27 -11.43 16.12
N TYR A 55 -8.37 -10.46 16.29
CA TYR A 55 -7.08 -10.46 15.59
C TYR A 55 -6.23 -11.67 15.97
N ALA A 56 -6.17 -12.04 17.25
CA ALA A 56 -5.40 -13.18 17.72
C ALA A 56 -5.87 -14.50 17.11
N ILE A 57 -7.18 -14.69 16.96
CA ILE A 57 -7.76 -15.87 16.30
C ILE A 57 -7.42 -15.86 14.81
N THR A 58 -7.58 -14.72 14.12
CA THR A 58 -7.23 -14.61 12.69
C THR A 58 -5.74 -14.82 12.45
N ALA A 59 -4.87 -14.28 13.31
CA ALA A 59 -3.43 -14.42 13.22
C ALA A 59 -2.99 -15.87 13.44
N LEU A 60 -3.64 -16.58 14.39
CA LEU A 60 -3.41 -18.00 14.60
C LEU A 60 -3.76 -18.80 13.34
N ALA A 61 -4.95 -18.57 12.77
CA ALA A 61 -5.39 -19.22 11.55
C ALA A 61 -4.44 -18.93 10.37
N SER A 62 -4.00 -17.68 10.20
CA SER A 62 -3.04 -17.29 9.17
C SER A 62 -1.68 -17.97 9.35
N LEU A 63 -1.15 -18.07 10.58
CA LEU A 63 0.14 -18.73 10.84
C LEU A 63 0.15 -20.24 10.59
N PHE A 64 -1.00 -20.90 10.73
CA PHE A 64 -1.18 -22.32 10.38
C PHE A 64 -1.57 -22.54 8.91
N GLY A 65 -2.21 -21.55 8.28
CA GLY A 65 -2.60 -21.58 6.87
C GLY A 65 -1.53 -20.99 5.95
N THR A 66 -1.61 -19.68 5.70
CA THR A 66 -0.76 -18.97 4.73
C THR A 66 0.66 -18.72 5.22
N GLY A 67 0.88 -18.70 6.54
CA GLY A 67 2.17 -18.46 7.18
C GLY A 67 2.54 -16.99 7.39
N PHE A 68 1.62 -16.04 7.15
CA PHE A 68 1.91 -14.60 7.22
C PHE A 68 1.07 -13.87 8.26
N LEU A 69 1.69 -12.93 8.97
CA LEU A 69 1.03 -11.96 9.86
C LEU A 69 0.76 -10.63 9.16
N MET A 70 1.62 -10.24 8.22
CA MET A 70 1.49 -9.00 7.47
C MET A 70 0.21 -9.00 6.62
N PRO A 71 -0.57 -7.90 6.65
CA PRO A 71 -1.74 -7.76 5.79
C PRO A 71 -1.34 -7.65 4.31
N ALA A 72 -2.29 -7.85 3.41
CA ALA A 72 -2.13 -7.56 1.99
C ALA A 72 -2.03 -6.04 1.74
N THR A 73 -1.48 -5.62 0.60
CA THR A 73 -1.37 -4.20 0.22
C THR A 73 -2.71 -3.47 0.33
N ASP A 74 -2.68 -2.28 0.96
CA ASP A 74 -3.88 -1.44 1.15
C ASP A 74 -4.29 -0.66 -0.10
N VAL A 75 -3.38 -0.55 -1.08
CA VAL A 75 -3.64 0.16 -2.33
C VAL A 75 -3.71 -0.88 -3.45
N PRO A 76 -4.85 -0.98 -4.17
CA PRO A 76 -5.00 -1.91 -5.27
C PRO A 76 -4.15 -1.49 -6.46
N ASP A 77 -3.81 -2.48 -7.29
CA ASP A 77 -3.21 -2.32 -8.62
C ASP A 77 -1.86 -1.59 -8.67
N ILE A 78 -1.14 -1.51 -7.53
CA ILE A 78 0.24 -1.02 -7.55
C ILE A 78 1.11 -2.02 -8.30
N THR A 79 1.78 -1.50 -9.32
CA THR A 79 2.73 -2.22 -10.13
C THR A 79 4.12 -1.63 -9.92
N LEU A 80 5.08 -2.51 -9.67
CA LEU A 80 6.49 -2.19 -9.68
C LEU A 80 7.07 -2.48 -11.05
N VAL A 81 7.75 -1.51 -11.64
CA VAL A 81 8.43 -1.66 -12.94
C VAL A 81 9.91 -1.37 -12.81
N GLY A 82 10.76 -2.31 -13.24
CA GLY A 82 12.20 -2.10 -13.29
C GLY A 82 12.56 -1.19 -14.46
N ALA A 83 13.33 -0.12 -14.22
CA ALA A 83 13.72 0.82 -15.28
C ALA A 83 14.50 0.11 -16.40
N GLN A 84 15.48 -0.71 -16.02
CA GLN A 84 16.34 -1.42 -16.98
C GLN A 84 15.64 -2.60 -17.67
N SER A 85 14.86 -3.40 -16.93
CA SER A 85 14.20 -4.58 -17.49
C SER A 85 12.90 -4.25 -18.23
N GLY A 86 12.19 -3.20 -17.81
CA GLY A 86 10.83 -2.88 -18.27
C GLY A 86 9.78 -3.87 -17.79
N HIS A 87 10.17 -4.84 -16.97
CA HIS A 87 9.27 -5.87 -16.51
C HIS A 87 8.42 -5.32 -15.36
N SER A 88 7.11 -5.45 -15.51
CA SER A 88 6.10 -5.01 -14.56
C SER A 88 5.61 -6.15 -13.69
N ARG A 89 5.56 -5.96 -12.36
CA ARG A 89 5.04 -6.94 -11.39
C ARG A 89 4.00 -6.29 -10.48
N PRO A 90 2.86 -6.92 -10.22
CA PRO A 90 1.95 -6.46 -9.18
C PRO A 90 2.64 -6.57 -7.81
N THR A 91 2.45 -5.56 -6.97
CA THR A 91 3.05 -5.49 -5.64
C THR A 91 2.10 -6.12 -4.63
N ARG A 92 2.55 -7.16 -3.93
CA ARG A 92 1.83 -7.76 -2.79
C ARG A 92 2.30 -7.22 -1.44
N SER A 93 3.44 -6.53 -1.44
CA SER A 93 4.03 -5.96 -0.23
C SER A 93 3.22 -4.80 0.33
N TRP A 94 2.75 -4.98 1.57
CA TRP A 94 2.06 -3.93 2.31
C TRP A 94 2.90 -2.67 2.52
N VAL A 95 4.20 -2.83 2.83
CA VAL A 95 5.08 -1.69 3.09
C VAL A 95 5.29 -0.84 1.84
N LEU A 96 5.37 -1.46 0.65
CA LEU A 96 5.46 -0.74 -0.61
C LEU A 96 4.14 -0.03 -0.97
N GLY A 97 3.01 -0.67 -0.70
CA GLY A 97 1.70 -0.05 -0.86
C GLY A 97 1.54 1.20 0.00
N ARG A 98 1.96 1.11 1.27
CA ARG A 98 1.98 2.26 2.18
C ARG A 98 2.96 3.33 1.79
N LEU A 99 4.16 2.95 1.35
CA LEU A 99 5.16 3.89 0.85
C LEU A 99 4.61 4.72 -0.32
N PHE A 100 3.98 4.06 -1.30
CA PHE A 100 3.38 4.72 -2.45
C PHE A 100 2.23 5.65 -2.04
N ARG A 101 1.30 5.16 -1.20
CA ARG A 101 0.16 5.94 -0.69
C ARG A 101 0.60 7.22 0.03
N ASP A 102 1.57 7.08 0.94
CA ASP A 102 2.02 8.20 1.77
C ASP A 102 2.89 9.19 0.96
N ALA A 103 3.63 8.70 -0.04
CA ALA A 103 4.29 9.57 -1.01
C ALA A 103 3.26 10.34 -1.87
N HIS A 104 2.20 9.68 -2.33
CA HIS A 104 1.12 10.32 -3.09
C HIS A 104 0.39 11.40 -2.28
N HIS A 105 0.06 11.12 -1.02
CA HIS A 105 -0.55 12.09 -0.12
C HIS A 105 0.36 13.29 0.15
N ARG A 106 1.67 13.08 0.36
CA ARG A 106 2.60 14.20 0.55
C ARG A 106 2.77 15.02 -0.71
N ALA A 107 2.84 14.38 -1.87
CA ALA A 107 2.90 15.08 -3.15
C ALA A 107 1.65 15.97 -3.34
N THR A 108 0.45 15.41 -3.15
CA THR A 108 -0.80 16.18 -3.28
C THR A 108 -0.89 17.31 -2.25
N ALA A 109 -0.51 17.08 -0.99
CA ALA A 109 -0.48 18.10 0.06
C ALA A 109 0.50 19.25 -0.24
N ALA A 110 1.70 18.95 -0.76
CA ALA A 110 2.70 19.95 -1.16
C ALA A 110 2.24 20.85 -2.31
N THR A 111 1.18 20.46 -3.03
CA THR A 111 0.57 21.27 -4.10
C THR A 111 -0.49 22.22 -3.54
N ARG A 112 -1.02 21.93 -2.35
CA ARG A 112 -2.12 22.67 -1.73
C ARG A 112 -1.64 23.72 -0.71
N THR A 113 -0.34 23.82 -0.45
CA THR A 113 0.20 24.67 0.62
C THR A 113 0.01 26.16 0.28
N PRO A 114 -0.84 26.91 1.00
CA PRO A 114 -1.10 28.31 0.73
C PRO A 114 0.02 29.14 1.36
N GLY A 115 0.96 29.66 0.56
CA GLY A 115 2.01 30.55 1.10
C GLY A 115 3.28 30.65 0.27
N ARG A 116 3.57 29.68 -0.60
CA ARG A 116 4.47 29.94 -1.74
C ARG A 116 3.63 30.75 -2.72
N ALA A 117 4.09 31.94 -3.13
CA ALA A 117 3.35 32.84 -4.02
C ALA A 117 2.75 32.05 -5.19
N ALA A 118 1.49 31.66 -5.05
CA ALA A 118 0.79 30.84 -6.00
C ALA A 118 0.46 31.79 -7.14
N ASN A 119 1.37 31.90 -8.09
CA ASN A 119 1.00 32.38 -9.41
C ASN A 119 -0.22 31.53 -9.82
N LYS A 120 -1.31 32.16 -10.24
CA LYS A 120 -2.54 31.51 -10.74
C LYS A 120 -2.31 30.39 -11.78
N ALA A 121 -1.10 30.31 -12.33
CA ALA A 121 -0.63 29.25 -13.20
C ALA A 121 -0.32 27.90 -12.51
N ASP A 122 -0.16 27.84 -11.18
CA ASP A 122 0.26 26.65 -10.43
C ASP A 122 -0.92 25.82 -9.86
N GLU A 123 -2.17 26.31 -10.02
CA GLU A 123 -3.41 25.54 -9.82
C GLU A 123 -3.75 24.65 -11.02
N THR A 124 -2.80 24.41 -11.92
CA THR A 124 -3.07 23.64 -13.12
C THR A 124 -3.09 22.14 -12.83
N TRP A 125 -4.09 21.47 -13.38
CA TRP A 125 -4.20 20.02 -13.40
C TRP A 125 -2.92 19.36 -13.98
N ASP A 126 -2.18 18.66 -13.12
CA ASP A 126 -1.05 17.80 -13.52
C ASP A 126 -1.59 16.49 -14.12
N ALA A 127 -1.29 16.17 -15.38
CA ALA A 127 -1.68 14.89 -15.97
C ALA A 127 -0.87 13.72 -15.39
N LEU A 128 0.42 13.94 -15.15
CA LEU A 128 1.29 12.98 -14.46
C LEU A 128 2.28 13.75 -13.58
N ARG A 129 2.54 13.19 -12.41
CA ARG A 129 3.62 13.59 -11.52
C ARG A 129 4.54 12.42 -11.26
N VAL A 130 5.83 12.63 -11.44
CA VAL A 130 6.86 11.64 -11.16
C VAL A 130 7.78 12.21 -10.08
N SER A 131 7.73 11.62 -8.88
CA SER A 131 8.66 11.97 -7.79
C SER A 131 9.81 10.97 -7.78
N VAL A 132 11.04 11.47 -7.85
CA VAL A 132 12.27 10.69 -7.86
C VAL A 132 12.89 10.68 -6.47
N TYR A 133 13.15 9.49 -5.97
CA TYR A 133 13.73 9.22 -4.67
C TYR A 133 15.07 8.50 -4.80
N ARG A 134 15.98 8.77 -3.87
CA ARG A 134 17.25 8.05 -3.73
C ARG A 134 17.34 7.43 -2.34
N PHE A 135 18.00 6.27 -2.25
CA PHE A 135 18.38 5.71 -0.95
C PHE A 135 19.44 6.59 -0.27
N ASP A 136 19.24 6.83 1.02
CA ASP A 136 20.28 7.38 1.88
C ASP A 136 21.43 6.36 1.98
N GLU A 137 22.63 6.73 1.54
CA GLU A 137 23.79 5.82 1.49
C GLU A 137 24.46 5.63 2.85
N GLU A 138 24.30 6.59 3.77
CA GLU A 138 24.85 6.56 5.13
C GLU A 138 23.76 6.81 6.16
N PRO A 139 22.73 5.94 6.23
CA PRO A 139 21.59 6.23 7.07
C PRO A 139 21.96 6.06 8.53
N ARG A 140 21.55 7.03 9.36
CA ARG A 140 21.65 6.93 10.85
C ARG A 140 21.00 5.65 11.41
N VAL A 141 20.04 5.10 10.67
CA VAL A 141 19.31 3.86 11.01
C VAL A 141 19.27 2.98 9.77
N ALA A 142 19.79 1.76 9.86
CA ALA A 142 19.86 0.82 8.74
C ALA A 142 18.50 0.57 8.07
N HIS A 143 18.51 0.25 6.77
CA HIS A 143 17.30 -0.11 6.04
C HIS A 143 16.62 -1.37 6.64
N GLY A 144 15.29 -1.33 6.69
CA GLY A 144 14.47 -2.31 7.39
C GLY A 144 14.40 -2.11 8.91
N VAL A 145 14.80 -0.92 9.40
CA VAL A 145 14.54 -0.48 10.78
C VAL A 145 13.83 0.88 10.72
N PRO A 146 12.58 0.96 11.21
CA PRO A 146 11.83 2.21 11.33
C PRO A 146 12.54 3.27 12.18
N LYS A 147 12.58 4.51 11.69
CA LYS A 147 12.83 5.69 12.53
C LYS A 147 11.64 5.90 13.48
N VAL A 148 11.94 6.33 14.70
CA VAL A 148 10.89 6.71 15.67
C VAL A 148 10.24 8.00 15.20
N ASP A 149 8.91 8.00 15.19
CA ASP A 149 8.09 9.15 14.89
C ASP A 149 6.96 9.28 15.92
N LEU A 150 6.22 10.38 15.83
CA LEU A 150 5.13 10.68 16.75
C LEU A 150 4.07 9.57 16.75
N VAL A 151 3.75 8.99 15.59
CA VAL A 151 2.78 7.89 15.47
C VAL A 151 3.20 6.70 16.32
N TRP A 152 4.48 6.32 16.28
CA TRP A 152 5.01 5.26 17.14
C TRP A 152 4.98 5.63 18.63
N CYS A 153 5.32 6.88 18.98
CA CYS A 153 5.26 7.35 20.37
C CYS A 153 3.83 7.37 20.93
N THR A 154 2.80 7.61 20.12
CA THR A 154 1.39 7.63 20.58
C THR A 154 0.98 6.32 21.24
N GLY A 155 1.53 5.19 20.79
CA GLY A 155 1.27 3.89 21.40
C GLY A 155 1.67 3.81 22.87
N PHE A 156 2.88 4.26 23.21
CA PHE A 156 3.34 4.30 24.61
C PHE A 156 2.51 5.27 25.46
N VAL A 157 2.19 6.44 24.90
CA VAL A 157 1.36 7.44 25.58
C VAL A 157 0.00 6.84 25.92
N VAL A 158 -0.64 6.16 24.97
CA VAL A 158 -1.96 5.55 25.19
C VAL A 158 -1.90 4.38 26.15
N ILE A 159 -0.88 3.52 26.09
CA ILE A 159 -0.67 2.46 27.09
C ILE A 159 -0.55 3.06 28.49
N ALA A 160 0.23 4.14 28.66
CA ALA A 160 0.36 4.83 29.94
C ALA A 160 -0.97 5.43 30.41
N VAL A 161 -1.72 6.07 29.52
CA VAL A 161 -3.07 6.60 29.82
C VAL A 161 -4.02 5.47 30.24
N GLN A 162 -4.01 4.34 29.54
CA GLN A 162 -4.82 3.17 29.91
C GLN A 162 -4.46 2.63 31.29
N THR A 163 -3.17 2.56 31.63
CA THR A 163 -2.72 2.16 32.97
C THR A 163 -3.20 3.14 34.05
N VAL A 164 -3.15 4.45 33.80
CA VAL A 164 -3.66 5.44 34.76
C VAL A 164 -5.17 5.31 34.94
N LEU A 165 -5.92 5.24 33.82
CA LEU A 165 -7.38 5.10 33.85
C LEU A 165 -7.83 3.81 34.52
N SER A 166 -7.07 2.72 34.39
CA SER A 166 -7.40 1.43 34.98
C SER A 166 -7.14 1.35 36.48
N ILE A 167 -6.31 2.24 37.04
CA ILE A 167 -6.06 2.36 38.48
C ILE A 167 -7.17 3.14 39.20
N LEU A 168 -7.89 4.03 38.50
CA LEU A 168 -8.94 4.87 39.13
C LEU A 168 -10.03 4.06 39.85
N PRO A 169 -10.61 2.99 39.28
CA PRO A 169 -11.63 2.17 39.95
C PRO A 169 -11.08 1.49 41.20
N TRP A 170 -9.81 1.10 41.18
CA TRP A 170 -9.16 0.48 42.32
C TRP A 170 -9.06 1.46 43.49
N ILE A 171 -8.66 2.71 43.23
CA ILE A 171 -8.55 3.73 44.27
C ILE A 171 -9.93 4.19 44.77
N LEU A 172 -10.88 4.40 43.87
CA LEU A 172 -12.18 5.01 44.21
C LEU A 172 -13.22 4.01 44.75
N HIS A 173 -13.20 2.78 44.25
CA HIS A 173 -14.23 1.77 44.51
C HIS A 173 -13.65 0.46 45.09
N GLY A 174 -12.33 0.32 45.19
CA GLY A 174 -11.68 -0.93 45.60
C GLY A 174 -11.69 -2.01 44.53
N ASP A 175 -12.20 -1.71 43.32
CA ASP A 175 -12.30 -2.66 42.22
C ASP A 175 -11.01 -2.67 41.38
N TRP A 176 -10.20 -3.71 41.57
CA TRP A 176 -8.94 -3.91 40.85
C TRP A 176 -9.12 -4.61 39.49
N THR A 177 -10.35 -5.00 39.13
CA THR A 177 -10.65 -5.76 37.92
C THR A 177 -10.29 -5.01 36.63
N PRO A 178 -10.63 -3.70 36.47
CA PRO A 178 -10.23 -2.95 35.30
C PRO A 178 -8.71 -2.82 35.14
N PHE A 179 -7.98 -2.69 36.27
CA PHE A 179 -6.52 -2.68 36.27
C PHE A 179 -5.95 -3.99 35.75
N LEU A 180 -6.38 -5.12 36.29
CA LEU A 180 -5.92 -6.44 35.85
C LEU A 180 -6.16 -6.62 34.35
N ILE A 181 -7.37 -6.36 33.88
CA ILE A 181 -7.76 -6.56 32.48
C ILE A 181 -6.92 -5.68 31.56
N ALA A 182 -6.75 -4.40 31.88
CA ALA A 182 -5.97 -3.47 31.07
C ALA A 182 -4.47 -3.81 31.08
N ALA A 183 -3.91 -4.22 32.22
CA ALA A 183 -2.52 -4.61 32.34
C ALA A 183 -2.23 -5.88 31.53
N VAL A 184 -3.05 -6.93 31.70
CA VAL A 184 -2.91 -8.19 30.94
C VAL A 184 -3.13 -7.93 29.46
N GLY A 185 -4.18 -7.20 29.09
CA GLY A 185 -4.47 -6.85 27.69
C GLY A 185 -3.31 -6.11 27.03
N ASN A 186 -2.69 -5.14 27.72
CA ASN A 186 -1.52 -4.42 27.21
C ASN A 186 -0.28 -5.32 27.07
N VAL A 187 -0.04 -6.21 28.02
CA VAL A 187 1.06 -7.19 27.91
C VAL A 187 0.84 -8.12 26.72
N LEU A 188 -0.36 -8.68 26.55
CA LEU A 188 -0.68 -9.54 25.41
C LEU A 188 -0.54 -8.80 24.08
N ALA A 189 -1.02 -7.56 24.00
CA ALA A 189 -0.90 -6.71 22.82
C ALA A 189 0.57 -6.42 22.48
N LEU A 190 1.38 -6.03 23.48
CA LEU A 190 2.81 -5.75 23.30
C LEU A 190 3.57 -7.00 22.84
N VAL A 191 3.34 -8.16 23.45
CA VAL A 191 3.99 -9.42 23.07
C VAL A 191 3.60 -9.83 21.66
N GLY A 192 2.30 -9.81 21.33
CA GLY A 192 1.80 -10.16 20.00
C GLY A 192 2.26 -9.20 18.89
N ALA A 193 2.31 -7.90 19.17
CA ALA A 193 2.78 -6.88 18.23
C ALA A 193 4.30 -6.90 18.03
N SER A 194 5.05 -7.34 19.03
CA SER A 194 6.52 -7.33 19.05
C SER A 194 7.14 -8.66 18.59
N MET A 195 6.32 -9.58 18.05
CA MET A 195 6.84 -10.83 17.51
C MET A 195 7.86 -10.57 16.38
N PRO A 196 9.02 -11.24 16.37
CA PRO A 196 10.04 -11.05 15.33
C PRO A 196 9.54 -11.31 13.91
N GLN A 197 8.54 -12.17 13.77
CA GLN A 197 7.91 -12.53 12.50
C GLN A 197 7.40 -11.30 11.73
N TRP A 198 6.81 -10.32 12.43
CA TRP A 198 6.37 -9.06 11.80
C TRP A 198 7.51 -8.34 11.07
N ARG A 199 8.69 -8.28 11.71
CA ARG A 199 9.87 -7.63 11.14
C ARG A 199 10.45 -8.46 9.99
N ALA A 200 10.45 -9.78 10.11
CA ALA A 200 10.95 -10.67 9.07
C ALA A 200 10.13 -10.54 7.78
N GLU A 201 8.80 -10.56 7.90
CA GLU A 201 7.88 -10.45 6.76
C GLU A 201 7.89 -9.03 6.14
N LYS A 202 7.86 -7.99 6.98
CA LYS A 202 7.74 -6.59 6.51
C LYS A 202 8.89 -6.15 5.62
N TRP A 203 10.09 -6.68 5.82
CA TRP A 203 11.27 -6.43 4.97
C TRP A 203 11.92 -7.72 4.48
N ALA A 204 11.10 -8.67 4.02
CA ALA A 204 11.48 -9.94 3.42
C ALA A 204 12.20 -9.76 2.06
N CYS A 205 13.38 -9.16 2.07
CA CYS A 205 14.19 -8.91 0.87
C CYS A 205 15.68 -8.76 1.21
N PRO A 206 16.58 -9.03 0.24
CA PRO A 206 17.98 -8.65 0.35
C PRO A 206 18.18 -7.16 0.61
N LYS A 207 19.20 -6.83 1.42
CA LYS A 207 19.54 -5.47 1.86
C LYS A 207 20.87 -4.97 1.30
N ASP A 208 21.34 -5.62 0.24
CA ASP A 208 22.59 -5.36 -0.48
C ASP A 208 22.40 -4.33 -1.62
N GLY A 209 21.30 -3.58 -1.59
CA GLY A 209 20.93 -2.64 -2.64
C GLY A 209 19.95 -3.23 -3.66
N GLY A 210 19.73 -2.47 -4.74
CA GLY A 210 18.66 -2.78 -5.69
C GLY A 210 18.78 -2.00 -6.99
N ARG A 211 17.98 -2.40 -7.97
CA ARG A 211 17.87 -1.70 -9.26
C ARG A 211 16.95 -0.49 -9.15
N THR A 212 17.05 0.43 -10.10
CA THR A 212 16.09 1.53 -10.24
C THR A 212 14.73 0.96 -10.61
N VAL A 213 13.71 1.31 -9.83
CA VAL A 213 12.34 0.83 -9.98
C VAL A 213 11.36 2.00 -9.92
N THR A 214 10.19 1.81 -10.50
CA THR A 214 9.08 2.74 -10.40
C THR A 214 7.86 2.05 -9.82
N LEU A 215 7.25 2.65 -8.81
CA LEU A 215 5.94 2.28 -8.29
C LEU A 215 4.87 3.17 -8.94
N THR A 216 3.86 2.57 -9.55
CA THR A 216 2.74 3.29 -10.17
C THR A 216 1.51 2.39 -10.22
N GLN A 217 0.33 2.98 -10.34
CA GLN A 217 -0.91 2.25 -10.66
C GLN A 217 -1.18 2.21 -12.18
N GLY A 218 -0.24 2.69 -13.00
CA GLY A 218 -0.33 2.68 -14.46
C GLY A 218 -1.29 3.74 -15.01
N ASN A 219 -1.84 3.47 -16.19
CA ASN A 219 -2.78 4.37 -16.86
C ASN A 219 -3.99 4.69 -15.97
N GLY A 220 -4.43 5.95 -15.97
CA GLY A 220 -5.47 6.46 -15.07
C GLY A 220 -4.94 6.99 -13.73
N SER A 221 -3.71 6.64 -13.34
CA SER A 221 -3.04 7.24 -12.19
C SER A 221 -2.25 8.49 -12.58
N ARG A 222 -2.23 9.47 -11.68
CA ARG A 222 -1.53 10.75 -11.87
C ARG A 222 -0.19 10.79 -11.12
N PHE A 223 0.23 9.68 -10.52
CA PHE A 223 1.41 9.64 -9.68
C PHE A 223 2.25 8.40 -9.92
N ALA A 224 3.55 8.61 -10.14
CA ALA A 224 4.55 7.57 -10.16
C ALA A 224 5.70 7.94 -9.20
N MET A 225 6.18 6.96 -8.47
CA MET A 225 7.30 7.10 -7.54
C MET A 225 8.49 6.33 -8.11
N VAL A 226 9.51 7.03 -8.58
CA VAL A 226 10.76 6.44 -9.07
C VAL A 226 11.72 6.35 -7.89
N ILE A 227 12.30 5.18 -7.66
CA ILE A 227 13.30 4.96 -6.62
C ILE A 227 14.59 4.52 -7.32
N LEU A 228 15.61 5.37 -7.23
CA LEU A 228 16.92 5.14 -7.82
C LEU A 228 17.62 4.01 -7.08
N GLY A 229 18.11 3.03 -7.85
CA GLY A 229 18.88 1.92 -7.31
C GLY A 229 20.25 2.37 -6.80
N SER A 230 20.72 1.76 -5.72
CA SER A 230 22.11 1.87 -5.24
C SER A 230 22.72 0.48 -5.12
N LYS A 231 24.04 0.39 -5.35
CA LYS A 231 24.82 -0.87 -5.29
C LYS A 231 25.28 -1.23 -3.88
N LYS A 232 25.20 -0.28 -2.94
CA LYS A 232 25.77 -0.41 -1.58
C LYS A 232 24.74 -0.17 -0.48
N ALA A 233 23.63 0.48 -0.80
CA ALA A 233 22.59 0.84 0.15
C ALA A 233 21.20 0.56 -0.44
N GLY A 234 20.24 0.30 0.44
CA GLY A 234 18.84 0.09 0.09
C GLY A 234 18.37 -1.36 0.11
N LEU A 235 17.06 -1.50 -0.08
CA LEU A 235 16.36 -2.78 -0.13
C LEU A 235 16.16 -3.18 -1.59
N ASN A 236 16.24 -4.48 -1.88
CA ASN A 236 15.85 -4.98 -3.19
C ASN A 236 14.33 -4.92 -3.34
N LEU A 237 13.84 -3.82 -3.91
CA LEU A 237 12.41 -3.54 -4.03
C LEU A 237 11.70 -4.48 -5.02
N GLU A 238 12.40 -5.00 -6.03
CA GLU A 238 11.82 -6.00 -6.95
C GLU A 238 11.47 -7.28 -6.19
N ALA A 239 12.39 -7.78 -5.33
CA ALA A 239 12.16 -8.95 -4.49
C ALA A 239 11.09 -8.67 -3.42
N LEU A 240 11.12 -7.47 -2.83
CA LEU A 240 10.13 -7.05 -1.84
C LEU A 240 8.72 -7.00 -2.43
N ALA A 241 8.55 -6.52 -3.67
CA ALA A 241 7.24 -6.39 -4.32
C ALA A 241 6.53 -7.71 -4.54
N THR A 242 7.28 -8.78 -4.86
CA THR A 242 6.73 -10.12 -5.00
C THR A 242 6.34 -10.77 -3.68
N ALA A 243 6.71 -10.16 -2.53
CA ALA A 243 6.49 -10.70 -1.19
C ALA A 243 6.87 -12.20 -1.14
N VAL A 244 8.12 -12.50 -1.47
CA VAL A 244 8.61 -13.88 -1.53
C VAL A 244 8.43 -14.53 -0.16
N ASP A 245 7.96 -15.79 -0.14
CA ASP A 245 7.79 -16.71 1.02
C ASP A 245 9.11 -17.00 1.77
N THR A 246 9.96 -16.01 1.99
CA THR A 246 11.30 -16.18 2.59
C THR A 246 11.26 -16.28 4.10
N SER A 247 10.17 -15.84 4.74
CA SER A 247 10.03 -15.83 6.20
C SER A 247 8.95 -16.80 6.66
N HIS A 248 9.23 -18.10 6.60
CA HIS A 248 8.36 -19.09 7.22
C HIS A 248 8.30 -18.89 8.74
N PRO A 249 7.10 -18.96 9.35
CA PRO A 249 6.96 -18.77 10.78
C PRO A 249 7.64 -19.90 11.53
N SER A 250 8.47 -19.54 12.51
CA SER A 250 9.13 -20.52 13.38
C SER A 250 8.11 -21.28 14.23
N ILE A 251 8.46 -22.49 14.68
CA ILE A 251 7.63 -23.26 15.62
C ILE A 251 7.36 -22.44 16.88
N LEU A 252 8.35 -21.69 17.35
CA LEU A 252 8.20 -20.78 18.49
C LEU A 252 7.16 -19.70 18.23
N THR A 253 7.13 -19.09 17.04
CA THR A 253 6.13 -18.09 16.65
C THR A 253 4.73 -18.69 16.64
N ARG A 254 4.57 -19.90 16.08
CA ARG A 254 3.28 -20.62 16.06
C ARG A 254 2.81 -20.97 17.47
N ALA A 255 3.69 -21.52 18.30
CA ALA A 255 3.40 -21.85 19.70
C ALA A 255 3.02 -20.60 20.50
N THR A 256 3.80 -19.52 20.37
CA THR A 256 3.54 -18.23 21.04
C THR A 256 2.19 -17.68 20.62
N SER A 257 1.84 -17.74 19.34
CA SER A 257 0.55 -17.27 18.84
C SER A 257 -0.62 -18.13 19.34
N GLY A 258 -0.43 -19.44 19.48
CA GLY A 258 -1.40 -20.33 20.11
C GLY A 258 -1.64 -20.00 21.58
N VAL A 259 -0.57 -19.76 22.34
CA VAL A 259 -0.65 -19.32 23.74
C VAL A 259 -1.34 -17.96 23.84
N LEU A 260 -0.96 -16.99 22.99
CA LEU A 260 -1.60 -15.67 22.94
C LEU A 260 -3.10 -15.79 22.67
N ALA A 261 -3.52 -16.61 21.70
CA ALA A 261 -4.94 -16.81 21.40
C ALA A 261 -5.71 -17.39 22.60
N LEU A 262 -5.15 -18.38 23.30
CA LEU A 262 -5.74 -18.94 24.52
C LEU A 262 -5.83 -17.88 25.64
N CYS A 263 -4.78 -17.08 25.84
CA CYS A 263 -4.78 -16.00 26.81
C CYS A 263 -5.82 -14.92 26.47
N TRP A 264 -5.99 -14.57 25.19
CA TRP A 264 -7.02 -13.64 24.74
C TRP A 264 -8.43 -14.18 24.99
N LEU A 265 -8.67 -15.47 24.76
CA LEU A 265 -9.95 -16.11 25.09
C LEU A 265 -10.22 -16.12 26.60
N ALA A 266 -9.21 -16.43 27.43
CA ALA A 266 -9.33 -16.37 28.88
C ALA A 266 -9.63 -14.95 29.38
N LEU A 267 -8.97 -13.94 28.80
CA LEU A 267 -9.24 -12.54 29.09
C LEU A 267 -10.67 -12.15 28.68
N LEU A 268 -11.16 -12.63 27.53
CA LEU A 268 -12.54 -12.38 27.09
C LEU A 268 -13.56 -12.98 28.06
N VAL A 269 -13.36 -14.21 28.52
CA VAL A 269 -14.22 -14.85 29.54
C VAL A 269 -14.20 -14.05 30.84
N THR A 270 -13.04 -13.53 31.24
CA THR A 270 -12.90 -12.68 32.43
C THR A 270 -13.70 -11.39 32.28
N VAL A 271 -13.58 -10.71 31.13
CA VAL A 271 -14.33 -9.48 30.82
C VAL A 271 -15.84 -9.74 30.81
N ALA A 272 -16.28 -10.89 30.29
CA ALA A 272 -17.70 -11.27 30.27
C ALA A 272 -18.31 -11.45 31.68
N GLY A 273 -17.48 -11.75 32.68
CA GLY A 273 -17.92 -11.87 34.07
C GLY A 273 -18.03 -10.53 34.82
N VAL A 274 -17.58 -9.41 34.23
CA VAL A 274 -17.57 -8.10 34.90
C VAL A 274 -18.96 -7.48 34.84
N GLN A 275 -19.57 -7.26 36.01
CA GLN A 275 -20.91 -6.67 36.12
C GLN A 275 -20.91 -5.22 36.63
N GLU A 276 -19.81 -4.75 37.21
CA GLU A 276 -19.71 -3.44 37.84
C GLU A 276 -18.64 -2.57 37.13
N HIS A 277 -18.80 -1.25 37.21
CA HIS A 277 -17.82 -0.27 36.72
C HIS A 277 -17.31 -0.49 35.28
N THR A 278 -18.15 -1.06 34.43
CA THR A 278 -17.79 -1.50 33.07
C THR A 278 -17.39 -0.33 32.15
N TRP A 279 -17.84 0.90 32.45
CA TRP A 279 -17.44 2.12 31.74
C TRP A 279 -15.94 2.36 31.69
N TYR A 280 -15.19 1.98 32.74
CA TYR A 280 -13.73 2.14 32.72
C TYR A 280 -13.09 1.23 31.68
N LEU A 281 -13.55 -0.03 31.59
CA LEU A 281 -13.13 -0.96 30.54
C LEU A 281 -13.54 -0.46 29.15
N LEU A 282 -14.74 0.11 29.05
CA LEU A 282 -15.22 0.72 27.81
C LEU A 282 -14.31 1.85 27.34
N ALA A 283 -13.97 2.78 28.24
CA ALA A 283 -13.10 3.91 27.97
C ALA A 283 -11.68 3.45 27.58
N ILE A 284 -11.09 2.51 28.33
CA ILE A 284 -9.77 1.94 28.05
C ILE A 284 -9.73 1.34 26.64
N GLY A 285 -10.68 0.45 26.32
CA GLY A 285 -10.74 -0.21 25.01
C GLY A 285 -11.04 0.73 23.86
N LEU A 286 -11.84 1.77 24.07
CA LEU A 286 -12.14 2.79 23.07
C LEU A 286 -10.92 3.67 22.75
N ILE A 287 -10.19 4.15 23.78
CA ILE A 287 -8.98 4.97 23.58
C ILE A 287 -7.93 4.15 22.82
N GLY A 288 -7.76 2.87 23.14
CA GLY A 288 -6.88 1.98 22.39
C GLY A 288 -7.31 1.78 20.94
N SER A 289 -8.62 1.62 20.70
CA SER A 289 -9.19 1.53 19.35
C SER A 289 -8.93 2.79 18.53
N ILE A 290 -9.06 3.97 19.14
CA ILE A 290 -8.74 5.26 18.51
C ILE A 290 -7.25 5.34 18.16
N GLN A 291 -6.36 4.89 19.04
CA GLN A 291 -4.92 4.85 18.78
C GLN A 291 -4.57 3.94 17.60
N ASN A 292 -5.15 2.74 17.56
CA ASN A 292 -4.95 1.81 16.45
C ASN A 292 -5.48 2.38 15.14
N LEU A 293 -6.67 2.99 15.14
CA LEU A 293 -7.22 3.66 13.96
C LEU A 293 -6.35 4.84 13.51
N TYR A 294 -5.85 5.64 14.45
CA TYR A 294 -4.94 6.74 14.17
C TYR A 294 -3.64 6.23 13.54
N ALA A 295 -3.05 5.15 14.05
CA ALA A 295 -1.86 4.53 13.48
C ALA A 295 -2.12 4.07 12.02
N VAL A 296 -3.27 3.43 11.77
CA VAL A 296 -3.68 2.99 10.43
C VAL A 296 -3.91 4.16 9.48
N GLY A 297 -4.53 5.24 9.94
CA GLY A 297 -4.86 6.41 9.10
C GLY A 297 -3.68 7.34 8.83
N SER A 298 -2.69 7.37 9.72
CA SER A 298 -1.58 8.32 9.65
C SER A 298 -0.68 8.09 8.43
N THR A 299 -0.28 9.19 7.79
CA THR A 299 0.77 9.22 6.77
C THR A 299 2.12 9.32 7.46
N ARG A 300 3.08 8.49 7.04
CA ARG A 300 4.42 8.40 7.64
C ARG A 300 5.51 8.69 6.62
N SER A 301 6.67 9.12 7.11
CA SER A 301 7.84 9.31 6.26
C SER A 301 8.41 7.95 5.81
N PRO A 302 9.12 7.87 4.67
CA PRO A 302 9.79 6.66 4.23
C PRO A 302 10.69 6.06 5.31
N GLY A 303 11.43 6.93 6.00
CA GLY A 303 12.31 6.50 7.10
C GLY A 303 11.56 5.91 8.29
N ALA A 304 10.36 6.39 8.62
CA ALA A 304 9.49 5.82 9.64
C ALA A 304 8.87 4.48 9.19
N MET A 305 8.80 4.21 7.89
CA MET A 305 8.46 2.89 7.33
C MET A 305 9.68 1.96 7.18
N GLY A 306 10.87 2.40 7.62
CA GLY A 306 12.10 1.62 7.55
C GLY A 306 12.78 1.63 6.18
N ILE A 307 12.33 2.46 5.24
CA ILE A 307 12.94 2.63 3.92
C ILE A 307 13.49 4.06 3.85
N GLN A 308 14.77 4.23 4.18
CA GLN A 308 15.41 5.55 4.20
C GLN A 308 15.56 6.08 2.76
N LEU A 309 14.64 6.97 2.37
CA LEU A 309 14.58 7.60 1.05
C LEU A 309 14.56 9.11 1.20
N GLU A 310 15.23 9.77 0.28
CA GLU A 310 15.25 11.22 0.10
C GLU A 310 14.64 11.58 -1.25
N GLU A 311 13.75 12.57 -1.28
CA GLU A 311 13.17 13.08 -2.53
C GLU A 311 14.18 14.03 -3.18
N VAL A 312 14.59 13.70 -4.40
CA VAL A 312 15.63 14.43 -5.14
C VAL A 312 15.00 15.40 -6.12
N GLU A 313 14.04 14.92 -6.91
CA GLU A 313 13.48 15.69 -8.04
C GLU A 313 12.02 15.32 -8.28
N VAL A 314 11.25 16.28 -8.80
CA VAL A 314 9.82 16.08 -9.10
C VAL A 314 9.52 16.63 -10.50
N PHE A 315 9.07 15.75 -11.39
CA PHE A 315 8.59 16.12 -12.73
C PHE A 315 7.07 16.22 -12.74
N ARG A 316 6.55 17.29 -13.35
CA ARG A 316 5.10 17.57 -13.45
C ARG A 316 4.80 18.14 -14.81
N GLY A 317 3.60 17.85 -15.34
CA GLY A 317 3.20 18.40 -16.62
C GLY A 317 1.75 18.09 -16.98
N LYS A 318 1.22 18.88 -17.92
CA LYS A 318 -0.17 18.77 -18.43
C LYS A 318 -0.36 17.62 -19.42
N LYS A 319 0.72 17.05 -19.93
CA LYS A 319 0.70 15.91 -20.85
C LYS A 319 1.59 14.81 -20.29
N VAL A 320 1.05 13.59 -20.19
CA VAL A 320 1.77 12.41 -19.69
C VAL A 320 3.06 12.18 -20.49
N ILE A 321 2.98 12.22 -21.82
CA ILE A 321 4.12 12.03 -22.72
C ILE A 321 5.26 13.03 -22.47
N GLY A 322 4.93 14.30 -22.21
CA GLY A 322 5.93 15.33 -21.90
C GLY A 322 6.68 15.03 -20.62
N VAL A 323 5.95 14.62 -19.57
CA VAL A 323 6.56 14.22 -18.29
C VAL A 323 7.44 12.99 -18.45
N LEU A 324 6.99 11.98 -19.19
CA LEU A 324 7.80 10.79 -19.46
C LEU A 324 9.06 11.12 -20.26
N LYS A 325 8.98 12.06 -21.21
CA LYS A 325 10.12 12.56 -21.98
C LYS A 325 11.13 13.28 -21.10
N ASP A 326 10.67 14.14 -20.19
CA ASP A 326 11.55 14.87 -19.27
C ASP A 326 12.22 13.91 -18.28
N VAL A 327 11.48 12.91 -17.78
CA VAL A 327 12.03 11.83 -16.95
C VAL A 327 13.04 11.00 -17.72
N GLU A 328 12.82 10.66 -18.99
CA GLU A 328 13.78 9.90 -19.81
C GLU A 328 15.07 10.69 -20.05
N LYS A 329 14.99 12.01 -20.26
CA LYS A 329 16.17 12.88 -20.42
C LYS A 329 17.01 12.93 -19.15
N ALA A 330 16.36 13.03 -17.98
CA ALA A 330 17.05 13.14 -16.69
C ALA A 330 17.55 11.76 -16.19
N TYR A 331 16.73 10.72 -16.39
CA TYR A 331 16.96 9.36 -15.93
C TYR A 331 16.69 8.37 -17.08
N PRO A 332 17.72 8.06 -17.90
CA PRO A 332 17.59 7.13 -19.02
C PRO A 332 17.01 5.78 -18.59
N LEU A 333 16.22 5.17 -19.47
CA LEU A 333 15.47 3.92 -19.28
C LEU A 333 14.25 4.00 -18.35
N VAL A 334 14.07 5.09 -17.58
CA VAL A 334 12.91 5.23 -16.69
C VAL A 334 11.66 5.60 -17.50
N GLY A 335 11.71 6.66 -18.30
CA GLY A 335 10.55 7.11 -19.09
C GLY A 335 10.09 6.05 -20.08
N THR A 336 11.01 5.43 -20.83
CA THR A 336 10.72 4.35 -21.78
C THR A 336 10.12 3.11 -21.09
N SER A 337 10.50 2.81 -19.84
CA SER A 337 9.90 1.69 -19.08
C SER A 337 8.43 1.94 -18.71
N LEU A 338 8.02 3.20 -18.63
CA LEU A 338 6.69 3.61 -18.23
C LEU A 338 5.74 3.82 -19.41
N VAL A 339 6.26 4.00 -20.63
CA VAL A 339 5.43 4.23 -21.82
C VAL A 339 4.39 3.11 -21.99
N GLY A 340 4.78 1.85 -21.89
CA GLY A 340 3.85 0.72 -22.04
C GLY A 340 2.75 0.65 -20.96
N LEU A 341 2.97 1.24 -19.78
CA LEU A 341 1.99 1.26 -18.70
C LEU A 341 0.96 2.38 -18.85
N PHE A 342 1.41 3.56 -19.31
CA PHE A 342 0.55 4.72 -19.50
C PHE A 342 -0.10 4.75 -20.89
N PHE A 343 0.53 4.11 -21.88
CA PHE A 343 0.05 3.99 -23.26
C PHE A 343 0.02 2.52 -23.69
N PRO A 344 -0.90 1.70 -23.13
CA PRO A 344 -0.96 0.26 -23.44
C PRO A 344 -1.27 -0.02 -24.92
N GLY A 345 -1.94 0.92 -25.61
CA GLY A 345 -2.23 0.87 -27.05
C GLY A 345 -1.09 1.38 -27.96
N SER A 346 0.14 1.44 -27.45
CA SER A 346 1.30 2.11 -28.05
C SER A 346 1.25 3.63 -28.00
N LEU A 347 2.43 4.24 -27.98
CA LEU A 347 2.59 5.68 -27.99
C LEU A 347 2.36 6.23 -29.40
N ARG A 348 1.44 7.18 -29.54
CA ARG A 348 1.25 7.93 -30.79
C ARG A 348 1.74 9.35 -30.59
N VAL A 349 2.58 9.80 -31.52
CA VAL A 349 3.21 11.12 -31.48
C VAL A 349 2.89 11.83 -32.79
N ALA A 350 2.41 13.06 -32.70
CA ALA A 350 2.05 13.86 -33.87
C ALA A 350 3.23 14.71 -34.40
N GLU A 351 4.20 15.03 -33.53
CA GLU A 351 5.34 15.87 -33.87
C GLU A 351 6.57 15.02 -34.23
N ASP A 352 7.13 15.22 -35.43
CA ASP A 352 8.27 14.44 -35.93
C ASP A 352 9.47 14.45 -34.99
N LYS A 353 9.79 15.60 -34.40
CA LYS A 353 10.89 15.74 -33.43
C LYS A 353 10.70 14.91 -32.16
N GLU A 354 9.44 14.72 -31.74
CA GLU A 354 9.14 13.89 -30.59
C GLU A 354 9.14 12.41 -30.97
N PHE A 355 8.73 12.09 -32.19
CA PHE A 355 8.85 10.74 -32.75
C PHE A 355 10.31 10.29 -32.82
N GLU A 356 11.21 11.12 -33.38
CA GLU A 356 12.66 10.85 -33.44
C GLU A 356 13.27 10.63 -32.05
N PHE A 357 12.86 11.45 -31.06
CA PHE A 357 13.31 11.29 -29.68
C PHE A 357 12.93 9.92 -29.11
N TRP A 358 11.65 9.53 -29.22
CA TRP A 358 11.18 8.25 -28.69
C TRP A 358 11.78 7.07 -29.45
N GLN A 359 11.95 7.18 -30.77
CA GLN A 359 12.63 6.17 -31.57
C GLN A 359 14.06 5.95 -31.07
N GLY A 360 14.83 7.03 -30.86
CA GLY A 360 16.18 6.95 -30.30
C GLY A 360 16.21 6.37 -28.88
N ALA A 361 15.27 6.77 -28.02
CA ALA A 361 15.17 6.26 -26.65
C ALA A 361 14.84 4.75 -26.61
N PHE A 362 13.93 4.28 -27.48
CA PHE A 362 13.64 2.85 -27.61
C PHE A 362 14.82 2.08 -28.20
N GLN A 363 15.50 2.62 -29.22
CA GLN A 363 16.72 2.01 -29.75
C GLN A 363 17.79 1.86 -28.66
N GLN A 364 17.99 2.86 -27.81
CA GLN A 364 18.91 2.78 -26.67
C GLN A 364 18.49 1.71 -25.66
N ARG A 365 17.18 1.59 -25.38
CA ARG A 365 16.65 0.59 -24.45
C ARG A 365 16.88 -0.85 -24.95
N TYR A 366 16.68 -1.09 -26.23
CA TYR A 366 16.82 -2.42 -26.85
C TYR A 366 18.23 -2.69 -27.37
N ALA A 367 19.14 -1.72 -27.26
CA ALA A 367 20.54 -1.88 -27.61
C ALA A 367 21.18 -3.03 -26.78
N PRO A 368 22.15 -3.74 -27.36
CA PRO A 368 22.89 -4.77 -26.65
C PRO A 368 23.49 -4.21 -25.35
N ASN A 369 23.26 -4.90 -24.24
CA ASN A 369 23.84 -4.55 -22.95
C ASN A 369 24.69 -5.71 -22.42
N LYS A 370 25.21 -5.59 -21.19
CA LYS A 370 26.05 -6.62 -20.54
C LYS A 370 25.37 -8.01 -20.42
N HIS A 371 24.06 -8.09 -20.56
CA HIS A 371 23.26 -9.32 -20.52
C HIS A 371 22.90 -9.87 -21.91
N GLY A 372 23.35 -9.21 -22.99
CA GLY A 372 23.11 -9.64 -24.37
C GLY A 372 22.16 -8.71 -25.13
N ARG A 373 21.57 -9.24 -26.20
CA ARG A 373 20.61 -8.53 -27.07
C ARG A 373 19.18 -8.87 -26.67
N CYS A 374 18.26 -7.90 -26.79
CA CYS A 374 16.84 -8.16 -26.60
C CYS A 374 16.30 -9.06 -27.73
N VAL A 375 15.62 -10.13 -27.37
CA VAL A 375 14.95 -11.04 -28.31
C VAL A 375 13.48 -10.60 -28.43
N GLY A 376 12.97 -10.43 -29.66
CA GLY A 376 11.54 -10.23 -29.92
C GLY A 376 11.05 -8.77 -30.03
N VAL A 377 11.93 -7.78 -29.91
CA VAL A 377 11.62 -6.40 -30.30
C VAL A 377 12.52 -6.05 -31.47
N ALA A 378 11.98 -6.06 -32.69
CA ALA A 378 12.70 -5.54 -33.84
C ALA A 378 13.05 -4.07 -33.53
N PRO A 379 14.32 -3.65 -33.68
CA PRO A 379 14.63 -2.23 -33.70
C PRO A 379 13.71 -1.60 -34.76
N PRO A 380 13.09 -0.44 -34.50
CA PRO A 380 12.34 0.24 -35.55
C PRO A 380 13.30 0.47 -36.72
N GLU A 381 13.10 -0.26 -37.82
CA GLU A 381 13.89 -0.13 -39.04
C GLU A 381 13.77 1.32 -39.51
N ALA A 382 14.90 2.01 -39.60
CA ALA A 382 14.95 3.41 -39.99
C ALA A 382 14.63 3.65 -41.49
N ASP A 383 14.50 2.59 -42.30
CA ASP A 383 14.53 2.69 -43.77
C ASP A 383 13.19 2.42 -44.48
N SER A 384 12.07 2.21 -43.78
CA SER A 384 10.78 1.91 -44.45
C SER A 384 9.92 3.13 -44.78
N LEU A 385 10.29 4.35 -44.35
CA LEU A 385 9.53 5.57 -44.66
C LEU A 385 9.77 6.14 -46.08
N SER A 386 10.65 5.54 -46.88
CA SER A 386 10.85 5.92 -48.28
C SER A 386 9.98 5.14 -49.29
N GLN A 387 9.07 4.27 -48.85
CA GLN A 387 8.17 3.56 -49.77
C GLN A 387 6.70 3.87 -49.50
N GLY A 388 6.21 4.90 -50.21
CA GLY A 388 4.85 4.96 -50.73
C GLY A 388 3.77 5.49 -49.78
N LEU A 389 3.65 6.81 -49.67
CA LEU A 389 2.32 7.39 -49.53
C LEU A 389 1.57 7.11 -50.85
N PRO A 390 0.40 6.45 -50.85
CA PRO A 390 -0.44 6.42 -52.05
C PRO A 390 -0.90 7.85 -52.36
N GLU A 391 -0.69 8.26 -53.61
CA GLU A 391 -1.20 9.52 -54.17
C GLU A 391 -2.68 9.68 -53.83
N LYS A 392 -3.05 10.90 -53.41
CA LYS A 392 -4.46 11.30 -53.26
C LYS A 392 -5.20 11.05 -54.58
N PRO A 393 -6.36 10.39 -54.59
CA PRO A 393 -7.19 10.34 -55.78
C PRO A 393 -7.69 11.76 -56.08
N THR A 394 -7.42 12.19 -57.31
CA THR A 394 -7.91 13.40 -57.93
C THR A 394 -9.44 13.48 -57.88
N GLU A 395 -9.94 14.67 -57.57
CA GLU A 395 -11.36 15.03 -57.64
C GLU A 395 -11.90 14.79 -59.06
N GLY A 396 -12.97 13.98 -59.16
CA GLY A 396 -13.75 13.81 -60.39
C GLY A 396 -15.22 13.77 -60.04
N GLY A 397 -15.91 14.89 -60.26
CA GLY A 397 -17.34 15.04 -60.02
C GLY A 397 -18.20 14.16 -60.92
N GLY A 398 -19.29 13.62 -60.36
CA GLY A 398 -20.28 12.84 -61.10
C GLY A 398 -21.55 12.64 -60.28
N LYS A 399 -22.65 13.22 -60.76
CA LYS A 399 -23.96 13.41 -60.12
C LYS A 399 -24.86 12.17 -60.30
N ASN A 400 -25.64 11.84 -59.27
CA ASN A 400 -27.04 11.36 -59.29
C ASN A 400 -27.41 9.97 -59.88
N ARG A 401 -28.00 9.09 -59.04
CA ARG A 401 -29.46 8.73 -58.93
C ARG A 401 -29.72 7.24 -58.58
N GLY A 402 -30.68 7.03 -57.67
CA GLY A 402 -31.48 5.81 -57.45
C GLY A 402 -30.79 4.74 -56.59
N GLY A 403 -31.29 4.26 -55.46
CA GLY A 403 -32.67 4.13 -54.98
C GLY A 403 -33.05 2.65 -54.99
N GLN A 404 -32.90 1.94 -53.87
CA GLN A 404 -33.86 0.91 -53.39
C GLN A 404 -33.44 0.30 -52.05
N VAL A 405 -34.47 0.09 -51.23
CA VAL A 405 -34.55 -0.54 -49.91
C VAL A 405 -34.94 -2.02 -50.09
N LEU A 406 -34.85 -2.81 -49.00
CA LEU A 406 -35.21 -4.24 -48.77
C LEU A 406 -34.00 -5.20 -48.88
N THR A 407 -33.77 -6.18 -48.01
CA THR A 407 -34.41 -6.66 -46.77
C THR A 407 -33.43 -7.57 -46.03
N THR A 408 -33.63 -7.68 -44.73
CA THR A 408 -33.06 -8.65 -43.79
C THR A 408 -33.20 -10.10 -44.25
N GLY A 409 -32.11 -10.87 -44.17
CA GLY A 409 -32.09 -12.32 -44.37
C GLY A 409 -31.22 -13.00 -43.32
N THR A 410 -31.87 -13.69 -42.39
CA THR A 410 -31.34 -14.70 -41.47
C THR A 410 -30.90 -15.96 -42.22
N SER A 411 -29.75 -16.54 -41.88
CA SER A 411 -29.47 -17.97 -42.10
C SER A 411 -28.41 -18.51 -41.14
N ASP A 412 -28.88 -19.23 -40.13
CA ASP A 412 -28.43 -20.54 -39.65
C ASP A 412 -26.94 -20.90 -39.69
N ILE A 413 -26.38 -21.06 -38.49
CA ILE A 413 -25.14 -21.78 -38.19
C ILE A 413 -25.52 -23.16 -37.63
N PRO A 414 -25.12 -24.28 -38.22
CA PRO A 414 -25.28 -25.58 -37.59
C PRO A 414 -24.06 -25.91 -36.71
N ALA A 415 -24.33 -26.19 -35.44
CA ALA A 415 -23.41 -26.88 -34.54
C ALA A 415 -23.34 -28.38 -34.91
N LYS A 416 -22.13 -28.94 -35.00
CA LYS A 416 -21.91 -30.37 -34.80
C LYS A 416 -20.52 -30.66 -34.24
N CYS A 417 -20.55 -31.51 -33.21
CA CYS A 417 -19.51 -32.09 -32.39
C CYS A 417 -18.26 -32.63 -33.10
N LEU A 418 -17.15 -32.69 -32.37
CA LEU A 418 -16.39 -33.93 -32.25
C LEU A 418 -15.55 -33.98 -30.96
N HIS A 419 -15.72 -35.10 -30.26
CA HIS A 419 -15.06 -35.56 -29.05
C HIS A 419 -13.68 -36.18 -29.39
N ASP A 420 -12.92 -36.48 -28.33
CA ASP A 420 -11.76 -37.38 -28.21
C ASP A 420 -10.36 -36.81 -28.51
N ARG A 421 -9.65 -36.37 -27.46
CA ARG A 421 -8.81 -37.23 -26.60
C ARG A 421 -8.34 -36.51 -25.34
#